data_AF-A0A830BHB7-F1
#
_entry.id   AF-A0A830BHB7-F1
#
_cell.length_a   1.000
_cell.length_b   1.000
_cell.length_c   1.000
_cell.angle_alpha   90.00
_cell.angle_beta   90.00
_cell.angle_gamma   90.00
#
_symmetry.space_group_name_H-M   'P 1'
#
loop_
_entity.id
_entity.type
_entity.pdbx_description
1 polymer ?
#
loop_
_entity_poly.entity_id
_entity_poly.type
_entity_poly.pdbx_seq_one_letter_code
_entity_poly.pdbx_strand_id
1 'polypeptide(L)'
;MMRRTSSQKFHHRWKWKLFVMLLLAFSFASFVLIESQHSRVQMLNLISPPSIPKPKIAFFFIARNRIPLDIVWDVFFLGDVEDRFSFQVHSRPGFLLNATTTRSTYFLNRQINDSIQVDWGEASMILAERMLHKNALIDRFNERFIFLSERCIPLYNFCYIYDYMMSASTRFVDRLVRM
;
A
#
# COMPACT_ATOMS: atom_id res chain seq x y z
N MET A 1 49.92 -43.42 40.72
CA MET A 1 49.25 -43.72 39.42
C MET A 1 48.10 -42.71 39.32
N MET A 2 48.09 -41.67 38.48
CA MET A 2 48.11 -41.67 37.01
C MET A 2 48.37 -40.22 36.54
N ARG A 3 49.38 -40.02 35.66
CA ARG A 3 49.78 -38.72 35.08
C ARG A 3 48.77 -38.34 34.00
N ARG A 4 47.97 -37.27 34.16
CA ARG A 4 47.18 -36.65 33.06
C ARG A 4 47.76 -35.30 32.63
N THR A 5 48.79 -35.45 31.79
CA THR A 5 49.26 -34.64 30.65
C THR A 5 48.89 -33.15 30.52
N SER A 6 49.92 -32.29 30.58
CA SER A 6 49.95 -30.90 30.09
C SER A 6 49.51 -30.73 28.62
N SER A 7 49.53 -31.80 27.84
CA SER A 7 49.09 -31.87 26.43
C SER A 7 47.62 -31.46 26.22
N GLN A 8 46.70 -31.81 27.14
CA GLN A 8 45.28 -31.45 27.01
C GLN A 8 45.02 -29.94 27.11
N LYS A 9 45.77 -29.22 27.97
CA LYS A 9 45.63 -27.76 28.12
C LYS A 9 46.15 -26.99 26.90
N PHE A 10 47.21 -27.49 26.27
CA PHE A 10 47.76 -26.91 25.04
C PHE A 10 46.79 -27.11 23.88
N HIS A 11 46.26 -28.32 23.72
CA HIS A 11 45.32 -28.65 22.65
C HIS A 11 44.02 -27.84 22.73
N HIS A 12 43.53 -27.56 23.94
CA HIS A 12 42.38 -26.67 24.15
C HIS A 12 42.69 -25.21 23.79
N ARG A 13 43.86 -24.69 24.17
CA ARG A 13 44.26 -23.30 23.83
C ARG A 13 44.41 -23.10 22.31
N TRP A 14 44.95 -24.08 21.60
CA TRP A 14 45.08 -24.02 20.13
C TRP A 14 43.73 -24.12 19.43
N LYS A 15 42.85 -25.00 19.90
CA LYS A 15 41.46 -25.08 19.41
C LYS A 15 40.70 -23.76 19.63
N TRP A 16 40.89 -23.12 20.78
CA TRP A 16 40.25 -21.83 21.09
C TRP A 16 40.77 -20.69 20.21
N LYS A 17 42.09 -20.64 19.96
CA LYS A 17 42.67 -19.68 19.01
C LYS A 17 42.14 -19.89 17.58
N LEU A 18 42.07 -21.14 17.12
CA LEU A 18 41.51 -21.47 15.80
C LEU A 18 40.04 -21.04 15.70
N PHE A 19 39.25 -21.29 16.75
CA PHE A 19 37.84 -20.90 16.82
C PHE A 19 37.66 -19.37 16.76
N VAL A 20 38.47 -18.62 17.50
CA VAL A 20 38.45 -17.15 17.47
C VAL A 20 38.83 -16.61 16.08
N MET A 21 39.84 -17.19 15.43
CA MET A 21 40.23 -16.80 14.07
C MET A 21 39.11 -17.08 13.05
N LEU A 22 38.39 -18.18 13.21
CA LEU A 22 37.26 -18.55 12.35
C LEU A 22 36.08 -17.58 12.53
N LEU A 23 35.78 -17.18 13.78
CA LEU A 23 34.76 -16.16 14.08
C LEU A 23 35.12 -14.79 13.50
N LEU A 24 36.39 -14.38 13.61
CA LEU A 24 36.86 -13.11 13.03
C LEU A 24 36.82 -13.12 11.50
N ALA A 25 37.19 -14.24 10.87
CA ALA A 25 37.06 -14.39 9.43
C ALA A 25 35.59 -14.36 8.97
N PHE A 26 34.70 -15.01 9.73
CA PHE A 26 33.27 -15.00 9.46
C PHE A 26 32.64 -13.61 9.63
N SER A 27 33.01 -12.87 10.67
CA SER A 27 32.53 -11.51 10.88
C SER A 27 33.04 -10.56 9.78
N PHE A 28 34.31 -10.69 9.38
CA PHE A 28 34.89 -9.90 8.30
C PHE A 28 34.22 -10.21 6.94
N ALA A 29 33.99 -11.48 6.62
CA ALA A 29 33.30 -11.87 5.39
C ALA A 29 31.85 -11.36 5.37
N SER A 30 31.17 -11.38 6.51
CA SER A 30 29.81 -10.83 6.66
C SER A 30 29.80 -9.32 6.45
N PHE A 31 30.79 -8.60 7.01
CA PHE A 31 30.94 -7.17 6.82
C PHE A 31 31.16 -6.80 5.35
N VAL A 32 32.05 -7.51 4.64
CA VAL A 32 32.30 -7.31 3.20
C VAL A 32 31.05 -7.62 2.37
N LEU A 33 30.29 -8.66 2.74
CA LEU A 33 29.03 -8.98 2.06
C LEU A 33 27.99 -7.88 2.27
N ILE A 34 27.87 -7.33 3.47
CA ILE A 34 26.94 -6.24 3.78
C ILE A 34 27.30 -4.97 2.99
N GLU A 35 28.58 -4.59 2.96
CA GLU A 35 29.07 -3.43 2.19
C GLU A 35 28.84 -3.60 0.68
N SER A 36 29.06 -4.80 0.15
CA SER A 36 28.77 -5.14 -1.25
C SER A 36 27.29 -4.99 -1.58
N GLN A 37 26.40 -5.53 -0.74
CA GLN A 37 24.96 -5.41 -0.92
C GLN A 37 24.51 -3.95 -0.80
N HIS A 38 25.08 -3.19 0.14
CA HIS A 38 24.78 -1.78 0.34
C HIS A 38 25.17 -0.93 -0.87
N SER A 39 26.36 -1.16 -1.43
CA SER A 39 26.85 -0.48 -2.64
C SER A 39 25.98 -0.82 -3.87
N ARG A 40 25.52 -2.07 -3.99
CA ARG A 40 24.60 -2.49 -5.06
C ARG A 40 23.23 -1.80 -4.94
N VAL A 41 22.68 -1.69 -3.73
CA VAL A 41 21.41 -0.99 -3.48
C VAL A 41 21.54 0.49 -3.82
N GLN A 42 22.65 1.13 -3.43
CA GLN A 42 22.90 2.53 -3.80
C GLN A 42 23.03 2.72 -5.32
N MET A 43 23.76 1.83 -6.00
CA MET A 43 23.91 1.88 -7.45
C MET A 43 22.56 1.68 -8.18
N LEU A 44 21.69 0.79 -7.69
CA LEU A 44 20.33 0.64 -8.22
C LEU A 44 19.51 1.92 -8.06
N ASN A 45 19.57 2.58 -6.90
CA ASN A 45 18.89 3.87 -6.67
C ASN A 45 19.41 5.02 -7.54
N LEU A 46 20.68 4.97 -7.97
CA LEU A 46 21.29 5.94 -8.90
C LEU A 46 20.85 5.72 -10.35
N ILE A 47 20.66 4.46 -10.75
CA ILE A 47 20.24 4.09 -12.13
C ILE A 47 18.74 4.33 -12.32
N SER A 48 17.94 4.14 -11.27
CA SER A 48 16.53 4.49 -11.22
C SER A 48 16.30 5.52 -10.11
N PRO A 49 16.48 6.83 -10.38
CA PRO A 49 16.14 7.86 -9.41
C PRO A 49 14.68 7.65 -8.99
N PRO A 50 14.33 7.80 -7.69
CA PRO A 50 12.95 7.66 -7.28
C PRO A 50 12.12 8.67 -8.07
N SER A 51 11.21 8.17 -8.90
CA SER A 51 10.20 9.01 -9.54
C SER A 51 9.54 9.80 -8.43
N ILE A 52 9.62 11.14 -8.49
CA ILE A 52 8.96 12.00 -7.51
C ILE A 52 7.49 11.59 -7.52
N PRO A 53 6.96 11.04 -6.41
CA PRO A 53 5.61 10.50 -6.42
C PRO A 53 4.63 11.63 -6.71
N LYS A 54 3.79 11.45 -7.73
CA LYS A 54 2.78 12.44 -8.07
C LYS A 54 1.68 12.45 -7.00
N PRO A 55 1.07 13.61 -6.72
CA PRO A 55 -0.07 13.66 -5.82
C PRO A 55 -1.20 12.80 -6.38
N LYS A 56 -1.94 12.15 -5.49
CA LYS A 56 -2.98 11.18 -5.83
C LYS A 56 -4.37 11.67 -5.44
N ILE A 57 -5.35 11.17 -6.18
CA ILE A 57 -6.77 11.30 -5.83
C ILE A 57 -7.24 9.98 -5.22
N ALA A 58 -7.71 10.03 -3.98
CA ALA A 58 -8.33 8.88 -3.33
C ALA A 58 -9.83 8.85 -3.66
N PHE A 59 -10.27 7.76 -4.28
CA PHE A 59 -11.67 7.51 -4.60
C PHE A 59 -12.30 6.62 -3.54
N PHE A 60 -13.37 7.13 -2.92
CA PHE A 60 -14.15 6.46 -1.89
C PHE A 60 -15.45 5.98 -2.49
N PHE A 61 -15.69 4.68 -2.38
CA PHE A 61 -16.94 4.07 -2.78
C PHE A 61 -17.66 3.55 -1.55
N ILE A 62 -18.85 4.06 -1.28
CA ILE A 62 -19.81 3.35 -0.43
C ILE A 62 -20.72 2.54 -1.35
N ALA A 63 -20.69 1.22 -1.20
CA ALA A 63 -21.48 0.30 -2.01
C ALA A 63 -22.10 -0.77 -1.14
N ARG A 64 -23.43 -0.88 -1.11
CA ARG A 64 -24.10 -1.92 -0.31
C ARG A 64 -23.72 -3.33 -0.75
N ASN A 65 -23.63 -3.57 -2.05
CA ASN A 65 -23.32 -4.86 -2.67
C ASN A 65 -22.26 -4.68 -3.78
N ARG A 66 -22.43 -5.39 -4.91
CA ARG A 66 -21.62 -5.23 -6.12
C ARG A 66 -21.73 -3.80 -6.66
N ILE A 67 -20.68 -3.32 -7.31
CA ILE A 67 -20.67 -2.06 -8.07
C ILE A 67 -21.08 -2.42 -9.50
N PRO A 68 -22.33 -2.16 -9.95
CA PRO A 68 -22.84 -2.69 -11.21
C PRO A 68 -22.15 -2.12 -12.45
N LEU A 69 -21.51 -0.95 -12.30
CA LEU A 69 -20.82 -0.21 -13.37
C LEU A 69 -19.30 -0.24 -13.17
N ASP A 70 -18.77 -1.29 -12.54
CA ASP A 70 -17.33 -1.47 -12.31
C ASP A 70 -16.51 -1.43 -13.62
N ILE A 71 -17.06 -1.92 -14.73
CA ILE A 71 -16.41 -1.87 -16.04
C ILE A 71 -16.21 -0.45 -16.59
N VAL A 72 -17.09 0.50 -16.24
CA VAL A 72 -16.92 1.91 -16.66
C VAL A 72 -15.74 2.52 -15.92
N TRP A 73 -15.60 2.16 -14.64
CA TRP A 73 -14.47 2.56 -13.83
C TRP A 73 -13.17 1.91 -14.31
N ASP A 74 -13.18 0.64 -14.74
CA ASP A 74 -12.02 0.01 -15.37
C ASP A 74 -11.50 0.84 -16.54
N VAL A 75 -12.40 1.25 -17.46
CA VAL A 75 -12.04 2.07 -18.62
C VAL A 75 -11.58 3.46 -18.20
N PHE A 76 -12.23 4.05 -17.19
CA PHE A 76 -11.87 5.37 -16.69
C PHE A 76 -10.44 5.41 -16.14
N PHE A 77 -10.03 4.39 -15.37
CA PHE A 77 -8.70 4.30 -14.77
C PHE A 77 -7.66 3.64 -15.68
N LEU A 78 -8.09 3.08 -16.81
CA LEU A 78 -7.22 2.42 -17.76
C LEU A 78 -6.14 3.38 -18.27
N GLY A 79 -4.88 2.92 -18.23
CA GLY A 79 -3.75 3.65 -18.80
C GLY A 79 -3.07 4.66 -17.87
N ASP A 80 -3.48 4.78 -16.60
CA ASP A 80 -2.69 5.52 -15.62
C ASP A 80 -1.42 4.73 -15.26
N VAL A 81 -0.28 5.17 -15.78
CA VAL A 81 1.05 4.60 -15.50
C VAL A 81 1.78 5.32 -14.37
N GLU A 82 1.18 6.39 -13.86
CA GLU A 82 1.81 7.35 -12.95
C GLU A 82 1.38 7.18 -11.48
N ASP A 83 0.57 6.16 -11.18
CA ASP A 83 0.08 5.85 -9.83
C ASP A 83 -0.61 7.07 -9.18
N ARG A 84 -1.52 7.73 -9.93
CA ARG A 84 -2.15 9.02 -9.56
C ARG A 84 -3.47 8.87 -8.81
N PHE A 85 -3.87 7.65 -8.45
CA PHE A 85 -5.09 7.43 -7.69
C PHE A 85 -4.97 6.28 -6.69
N SER A 86 -5.89 6.24 -5.74
CA SER A 86 -6.08 5.11 -4.84
C SER A 86 -7.56 4.85 -4.61
N PHE A 87 -7.91 3.62 -4.20
CA PHE A 87 -9.29 3.22 -3.91
C PHE A 87 -9.46 2.83 -2.45
N GLN A 88 -10.56 3.26 -1.87
CA GLN A 88 -11.08 2.70 -0.63
C GLN A 88 -12.56 2.38 -0.86
N VAL A 89 -12.96 1.13 -0.60
CA VAL A 89 -14.35 0.72 -0.72
C VAL A 89 -14.90 0.35 0.64
N HIS A 90 -16.07 0.87 0.96
CA HIS A 90 -16.86 0.46 2.11
C HIS A 90 -18.06 -0.32 1.58
N SER A 91 -18.21 -1.55 2.07
CA SER A 91 -19.34 -2.40 1.73
C SER A 91 -20.07 -2.86 2.97
N ARG A 92 -21.27 -3.42 2.82
CA ARG A 92 -21.99 -3.99 3.97
C ARG A 92 -21.14 -5.09 4.65
N PRO A 93 -21.29 -5.29 5.97
CA PRO A 93 -20.59 -6.35 6.69
C PRO A 93 -20.76 -7.72 6.03
N GLY A 94 -19.64 -8.44 5.87
CA GLY A 94 -19.61 -9.78 5.26
C GLY A 94 -19.67 -9.82 3.73
N PHE A 95 -19.76 -8.67 3.05
CA PHE A 95 -19.63 -8.62 1.59
C PHE A 95 -18.17 -8.43 1.18
N LEU A 96 -17.71 -9.24 0.21
CA LEU A 96 -16.34 -9.17 -0.31
C LEU A 96 -16.35 -8.95 -1.83
N LEU A 97 -15.50 -8.04 -2.30
CA LEU A 97 -15.16 -7.81 -3.69
C LEU A 97 -14.07 -8.79 -4.10
N ASN A 98 -14.48 -9.94 -4.63
CA ASN A 98 -13.61 -10.99 -5.14
C ASN A 98 -13.93 -11.24 -6.63
N ALA A 99 -13.25 -12.20 -7.26
CA ALA A 99 -13.44 -12.52 -8.67
C ALA A 99 -14.87 -12.95 -9.04
N THR A 100 -15.73 -13.29 -8.07
CA THR A 100 -17.14 -13.66 -8.31
C THR A 100 -18.10 -12.48 -8.21
N THR A 101 -17.69 -11.39 -7.55
CA THR A 101 -18.55 -10.24 -7.24
C THR A 101 -18.19 -8.96 -7.98
N THR A 102 -16.97 -8.85 -8.50
CA THR A 102 -16.54 -7.77 -9.41
C THR A 102 -15.76 -8.35 -10.59
N ARG A 103 -15.89 -7.70 -11.75
CA ARG A 103 -15.08 -7.99 -12.94
C ARG A 103 -13.85 -7.09 -13.05
N SER A 104 -13.87 -5.98 -12.32
CA SER A 104 -12.80 -5.00 -12.28
C SER A 104 -11.64 -5.47 -11.42
N THR A 105 -10.43 -5.36 -11.96
CA THR A 105 -9.20 -5.62 -11.20
C THR A 105 -8.92 -4.54 -10.18
N TYR A 106 -9.42 -3.31 -10.40
CA TYR A 106 -9.24 -2.18 -9.49
C TYR A 106 -10.00 -2.36 -8.18
N PHE A 107 -11.19 -2.95 -8.20
CA PHE A 107 -12.01 -3.16 -7.00
C PHE A 107 -11.71 -4.46 -6.26
N LEU A 108 -10.94 -5.37 -6.86
CA LEU A 108 -10.64 -6.66 -6.29
C LEU A 108 -9.91 -6.54 -4.95
N ASN A 109 -10.52 -7.07 -3.88
CA ASN A 109 -10.02 -7.06 -2.50
C ASN A 109 -9.68 -5.66 -1.97
N ARG A 110 -10.39 -4.62 -2.45
CA ARG A 110 -10.18 -3.23 -1.99
C ARG A 110 -11.22 -2.76 -0.96
N GLN A 111 -12.13 -3.62 -0.50
CA GLN A 111 -12.99 -3.22 0.61
C GLN A 111 -12.23 -3.16 1.93
N ILE A 112 -12.66 -2.26 2.81
CA ILE A 112 -12.20 -2.23 4.19
C ILE A 112 -12.75 -3.44 4.97
N ASN A 113 -11.93 -4.04 5.83
CA ASN A 113 -12.30 -5.28 6.53
C ASN A 113 -13.33 -5.04 7.66
N ASP A 114 -13.19 -3.96 8.42
CA ASP A 114 -14.04 -3.68 9.59
C ASP A 114 -15.28 -2.85 9.24
N SER A 115 -15.97 -3.20 8.16
CA SER A 115 -17.13 -2.45 7.70
C SER A 115 -18.31 -2.48 8.70
N ILE A 116 -19.10 -1.41 8.72
CA ILE A 116 -20.33 -1.29 9.53
C ILE A 116 -21.56 -1.31 8.62
N GLN A 117 -22.74 -1.60 9.17
CA GLN A 117 -23.99 -1.39 8.43
C GLN A 117 -24.20 0.11 8.21
N VAL A 118 -24.46 0.50 6.96
CA VAL A 118 -24.72 1.89 6.58
C VAL A 118 -26.15 2.01 6.10
N ASP A 119 -26.89 2.90 6.73
CA ASP A 119 -28.26 3.21 6.38
C ASP A 119 -28.36 4.63 5.85
N TRP A 120 -29.36 4.85 5.00
CA TRP A 120 -29.52 6.11 4.29
C TRP A 120 -29.91 7.24 5.25
N GLY A 121 -29.22 8.38 5.16
CA GLY A 121 -29.46 9.55 6.01
C GLY A 121 -28.99 9.42 7.47
N GLU A 122 -28.47 8.25 7.85
CA GLU A 122 -28.07 7.96 9.22
C GLU A 122 -26.62 8.35 9.52
N ALA A 123 -26.30 8.50 10.81
CA ALA A 123 -24.94 8.79 11.27
C ALA A 123 -23.92 7.71 10.86
N SER A 124 -24.38 6.48 10.58
CA SER A 124 -23.55 5.40 10.05
C SER A 124 -22.88 5.74 8.72
N MET A 125 -23.47 6.60 7.89
CA MET A 125 -22.86 7.05 6.64
C MET A 125 -21.61 7.93 6.88
N ILE A 126 -21.69 8.84 7.85
CA ILE A 126 -20.57 9.69 8.27
C ILE A 126 -19.45 8.82 8.88
N LEU A 127 -19.82 7.81 9.66
CA LEU A 127 -18.86 6.86 10.24
C LEU A 127 -18.14 6.09 9.13
N ALA A 128 -18.85 5.58 8.13
CA ALA A 128 -18.26 4.89 6.99
C ALA A 128 -17.29 5.79 6.21
N GLU A 129 -17.69 7.04 5.92
CA GLU A 129 -16.83 8.03 5.28
C GLU A 129 -15.55 8.31 6.09
N ARG A 130 -15.66 8.42 7.42
CA ARG A 130 -14.51 8.60 8.32
C ARG A 130 -13.55 7.40 8.27
N MET A 131 -14.07 6.19 8.17
CA MET A 131 -13.25 4.97 8.05
C MET A 131 -12.48 4.94 6.72
N LEU A 132 -13.15 5.29 5.62
CA LEU A 132 -12.52 5.40 4.30
C LEU A 132 -11.41 6.45 4.29
N HIS A 133 -11.69 7.64 4.84
CA HIS A 133 -10.68 8.69 5.02
C HIS A 133 -9.49 8.21 5.83
N LYS A 134 -9.70 7.57 6.99
CA LYS A 134 -8.62 7.08 7.84
C LYS A 134 -7.69 6.11 7.09
N ASN A 135 -8.25 5.19 6.32
CA ASN A 135 -7.45 4.24 5.53
C ASN A 135 -6.71 4.92 4.38
N ALA A 136 -7.34 5.90 3.72
CA ALA A 136 -6.70 6.62 2.63
C ALA A 136 -5.51 7.47 3.09
N LEU A 137 -5.57 8.03 4.30
CA LEU A 137 -4.49 8.83 4.88
C LEU A 137 -3.23 8.02 5.21
N ILE A 138 -3.28 6.68 5.14
CA ILE A 138 -2.08 5.84 5.23
C ILE A 138 -1.15 6.13 4.04
N ASP A 139 -1.70 6.43 2.86
CA ASP A 139 -0.93 6.92 1.71
C ASP A 139 -0.82 8.45 1.78
N ARG A 140 0.36 8.93 2.15
CA ARG A 140 0.70 10.36 2.27
C ARG A 140 0.61 11.13 0.96
N PHE A 141 0.55 10.46 -0.19
CA PHE A 141 0.44 11.11 -1.49
C PHE A 141 -1.02 11.40 -1.87
N ASN A 142 -2.00 10.87 -1.13
CA ASN A 142 -3.40 11.24 -1.32
C ASN A 142 -3.64 12.69 -0.88
N GLU A 143 -3.86 13.59 -1.84
CA GLU A 143 -4.07 15.02 -1.58
C GLU A 143 -5.50 15.51 -1.81
N ARG A 144 -6.29 14.73 -2.57
CA ARG A 144 -7.68 15.02 -2.90
C ARG A 144 -8.51 13.75 -2.69
N PHE A 145 -9.76 13.92 -2.28
CA PHE A 145 -10.67 12.83 -1.95
C PHE A 145 -11.97 13.02 -2.73
N ILE A 146 -12.43 11.97 -3.41
CA ILE A 146 -13.70 11.96 -4.14
C ILE A 146 -14.58 10.89 -3.53
N PHE A 147 -15.77 11.26 -3.10
CA PHE A 147 -16.74 10.36 -2.49
C PHE A 147 -17.86 10.00 -3.45
N LEU A 148 -18.12 8.70 -3.62
CA LEU A 148 -18.99 8.13 -4.64
C LEU A 148 -19.88 7.04 -4.05
N SER A 149 -21.06 6.88 -4.65
CA SER A 149 -21.97 5.75 -4.41
C SER A 149 -21.82 4.68 -5.50
N GLU A 150 -22.40 3.50 -5.29
CA GLU A 150 -22.40 2.42 -6.29
C GLU A 150 -23.06 2.77 -7.65
N ARG A 151 -23.79 3.90 -7.72
CA ARG A 151 -24.49 4.37 -8.92
C ARG A 151 -23.78 5.51 -9.66
N CYS A 152 -22.71 6.06 -9.09
CA CYS A 152 -21.99 7.17 -9.71
C CYS A 152 -21.23 6.70 -10.97
N ILE A 153 -21.12 7.60 -11.96
CA ILE A 153 -20.35 7.38 -13.19
C ILE A 153 -19.51 8.62 -13.51
N PRO A 154 -18.28 8.46 -14.01
CA PRO A 154 -17.49 9.57 -14.50
C PRO A 154 -18.05 10.07 -15.84
N LEU A 155 -18.10 11.40 -16.02
CA LEU A 155 -18.56 12.03 -17.27
C LEU A 155 -17.42 12.47 -18.19
N TYR A 156 -16.20 12.55 -17.65
CA TYR A 156 -14.98 12.91 -18.36
C TYR A 156 -13.92 11.83 -18.10
N ASN A 157 -12.84 11.81 -18.89
CA ASN A 157 -11.73 10.87 -18.69
C ASN A 157 -10.89 11.22 -17.44
N PHE A 158 -10.10 10.26 -16.98
CA PHE A 158 -9.32 10.42 -15.75
C PHE A 158 -8.30 11.54 -15.82
N CYS A 159 -7.57 11.70 -16.93
CA CYS A 159 -6.58 12.78 -17.07
C CYS A 159 -7.22 14.15 -16.90
N TYR A 160 -8.36 14.39 -17.54
CA TYR A 160 -9.10 15.64 -17.41
C TYR A 160 -9.53 15.90 -15.95
N ILE A 161 -10.14 14.90 -15.30
CA ILE A 161 -10.59 15.03 -13.90
C ILE A 161 -9.38 15.26 -12.98
N TYR A 162 -8.28 14.55 -13.20
CA TYR A 162 -7.07 14.69 -12.42
C TYR A 162 -6.49 16.11 -12.53
N ASP A 163 -6.26 16.57 -13.76
CA ASP A 163 -5.68 17.89 -14.01
C ASP A 163 -6.58 19.00 -13.47
N TYR A 164 -7.90 18.88 -13.64
CA TYR A 164 -8.88 19.80 -13.07
C TYR A 164 -8.82 19.83 -11.53
N MET A 165 -8.84 18.66 -10.88
CA MET A 165 -8.85 18.56 -9.41
C MET A 165 -7.53 19.00 -8.77
N MET A 166 -6.40 18.79 -9.45
CA MET A 166 -5.08 19.17 -8.95
C MET A 166 -4.73 20.63 -9.25
N SER A 167 -5.25 21.22 -10.33
CA SER A 167 -5.06 22.65 -10.63
C SER A 167 -5.99 23.57 -9.84
N ALA A 168 -7.13 23.05 -9.37
CA ALA A 168 -8.06 23.81 -8.53
C ALA A 168 -7.41 24.20 -7.19
N SER A 169 -7.36 25.50 -6.92
CA SER A 169 -6.90 26.08 -5.63
C SER A 169 -7.97 25.97 -4.54
N THR A 170 -9.23 25.81 -4.92
CA THR A 170 -10.38 25.66 -4.02
C THR A 170 -10.71 24.19 -3.80
N ARG A 171 -10.95 23.81 -2.55
CA ARG A 171 -11.52 22.48 -2.23
C ARG A 171 -13.02 22.57 -2.44
N PHE A 172 -13.52 21.90 -3.47
CA PHE A 172 -14.96 21.81 -3.73
C PHE A 172 -15.55 20.71 -2.85
N VAL A 173 -16.49 21.08 -1.98
CA VAL A 173 -17.37 20.12 -1.31
C VAL A 173 -18.72 20.27 -1.99
N ASP A 174 -18.97 19.45 -2.99
CA ASP A 174 -20.30 19.35 -3.59
C ASP A 174 -20.88 17.99 -3.27
N ARG A 175 -21.98 18.06 -2.54
CA ARG A 175 -22.62 16.92 -1.93
C ARG A 175 -23.80 16.56 -2.81
N LEU A 176 -23.58 15.79 -3.85
CA LEU A 176 -24.65 15.13 -4.60
C LEU A 176 -25.11 13.87 -3.84
N VAL A 177 -25.48 14.06 -2.57
CA VAL A 177 -26.31 13.10 -1.84
C VAL A 177 -27.72 13.31 -2.37
N ARG A 178 -28.11 12.48 -3.33
CA ARG A 178 -29.49 12.44 -3.79
C ARG A 178 -30.33 11.77 -2.70
N MET A 179 -30.82 12.57 -1.75
CA MET A 179 -31.83 12.19 -0.75
C MET A 179 -32.97 11.38 -1.37
#